data_AF-A0A2U1CXL3-F1
#
_entry.id   AF-A0A2U1CXL3-F1
#
_cell.length_a   1.000
_cell.length_b   1.000
_cell.length_c   1.000
_cell.angle_alpha   90.00
_cell.angle_beta   90.00
_cell.angle_gamma   90.00
#
_symmetry.space_group_name_H-M   'P 1'
#
loop_
_entity.id
_entity.type
_entity.pdbx_description
1 polymer ?
#
loop_
_entity_poly.entity_id
_entity_poly.type
_entity_poly.pdbx_seq_one_letter_code
_entity_poly.pdbx_strand_id
1 'polypeptide(L)'
;MSLLDYEQRFSALRVNSAGGNRSPHKVALLRAVMDLVESGQIQENAFYFDDRLRARFTDHFQELAGPSDRDNPHLPFFHLRSEGFWHHKERPGQRERYADQNTVTSPGALNALVDYAFLDDELFELLGNRIARELLKSAMEKNLDETAIRELIQPGRGGWDWLECEFLVADYMAMMEKHLAGVKYSKADHRRALQAYLNNRSRPSIEFKHRNISAVLLEQGLPYLPGYRPAHNYQQQLGQVVLSYLAGHQSLLDDLTQLAGGSVTEPEPSPMDWSKVYDPNPPDRIPYVAESRPSYIARRIDFSERERRNRSLGQSAESFVVQLERQRLTEEGRPDLAAEVEWSSLKRGDGLGFDIRSFDARRDEERFLEVKATHSGKYQPFFISENERAFSNDYSDAYRLYRVYEFSMSPRLFVLPGAVEQYVHLIPRSYQARF
;
A
#
# COMPACT_ATOMS: atom_id res chain seq x y z
N MET A 1 11.83 -8.97 6.40
CA MET A 1 11.82 -10.20 7.24
C MET A 1 10.41 -10.48 7.75
N SER A 2 10.03 -11.73 8.06
CA SER A 2 8.71 -12.08 8.60
C SER A 2 8.62 -11.86 10.12
N LEU A 3 7.40 -11.87 10.70
CA LEU A 3 7.24 -11.79 12.15
C LEU A 3 7.96 -12.93 12.87
N LEU A 4 7.95 -14.15 12.31
CA LEU A 4 8.64 -15.30 12.89
C LEU A 4 10.17 -15.17 12.83
N ASP A 5 10.73 -14.53 11.79
CA ASP A 5 12.16 -14.23 11.76
C ASP A 5 12.55 -13.26 12.88
N TYR A 6 11.71 -12.25 13.16
CA TYR A 6 11.93 -11.33 14.28
C TYR A 6 11.71 -12.01 15.63
N GLU A 7 10.72 -12.89 15.79
CA GLU A 7 10.52 -13.70 16.99
C GLU A 7 11.81 -14.48 17.35
N GLN A 8 12.40 -15.19 16.36
CA GLN A 8 13.64 -15.93 16.56
C GLN A 8 14.81 -15.02 16.97
N ARG A 9 14.89 -13.81 16.39
CA ARG A 9 15.93 -12.83 16.78
C ARG A 9 15.71 -12.29 18.19
N PHE A 10 14.45 -12.03 18.57
CA PHE A 10 14.09 -11.53 19.90
C PHE A 10 14.32 -12.59 20.98
N SER A 11 14.08 -13.87 20.70
CA SER A 11 14.39 -14.98 21.62
C SER A 11 15.89 -15.27 21.73
N ALA A 12 16.65 -14.99 20.67
CA ALA A 12 18.10 -15.16 20.58
C ALA A 12 18.92 -13.91 20.93
N LEU A 13 18.32 -12.86 21.51
CA LEU A 13 19.01 -11.60 21.84
C LEU A 13 20.36 -11.84 22.53
N ARG A 14 21.40 -11.19 22.00
CA ARG A 14 22.75 -11.26 22.58
C ARG A 14 22.84 -10.42 23.85
N VAL A 15 22.49 -11.01 24.97
CA VAL A 15 22.57 -10.40 26.30
C VAL A 15 23.84 -10.84 27.02
N ASN A 16 24.49 -9.89 27.69
CA ASN A 16 25.59 -10.22 28.61
C ASN A 16 25.04 -11.10 29.74
N SER A 17 25.77 -12.15 30.12
CA SER A 17 25.45 -13.00 31.27
C SER A 17 26.55 -12.89 32.32
N ALA A 18 26.17 -12.52 33.54
CA ALA A 18 27.07 -12.54 34.69
C ALA A 18 26.42 -13.40 35.78
N GLY A 19 27.15 -14.40 36.27
CA GLY A 19 26.65 -15.30 37.34
C GLY A 19 25.43 -16.15 36.98
N GLY A 20 25.13 -16.35 35.69
CA GLY A 20 23.97 -17.13 35.21
C GLY A 20 22.72 -16.30 34.90
N ASN A 21 22.65 -15.04 35.33
CA ASN A 21 21.55 -14.14 35.02
C ASN A 21 21.82 -13.32 33.75
N ARG A 22 20.78 -13.19 32.91
CA ARG A 22 20.81 -12.42 31.67
C ARG A 22 20.62 -10.93 31.97
N SER A 23 21.45 -10.10 31.34
CA SER A 23 21.36 -8.65 31.51
C SER A 23 20.02 -8.10 31.00
N PRO A 24 19.28 -7.30 31.80
CA PRO A 24 17.92 -6.85 31.47
C PRO A 24 17.89 -5.67 30.49
N HIS A 25 19.02 -5.00 30.25
CA HIS A 25 19.09 -3.71 29.58
C HIS A 25 18.51 -3.72 28.15
N LYS A 26 18.83 -4.71 27.32
CA LYS A 26 18.28 -4.78 25.95
C LYS A 26 16.77 -5.02 25.95
N VAL A 27 16.29 -5.86 26.86
CA VAL A 27 14.86 -6.17 27.01
C VAL A 27 14.09 -4.95 27.50
N ALA A 28 14.60 -4.24 28.52
CA ALA A 28 14.01 -3.02 29.03
C ALA A 28 13.88 -1.94 27.93
N LEU A 29 14.91 -1.78 27.09
CA LEU A 29 14.86 -0.82 25.99
C LEU A 29 13.85 -1.20 24.91
N LEU A 30 13.79 -2.48 24.51
CA LEU A 30 12.82 -2.94 23.50
C LEU A 30 11.37 -2.85 24.01
N ARG A 31 11.12 -3.13 25.29
CA ARG A 31 9.81 -2.89 25.92
C ARG A 31 9.44 -1.40 25.93
N ALA A 32 10.37 -0.53 26.31
CA ALA A 32 10.15 0.92 26.28
C ALA A 32 9.78 1.41 24.87
N VAL A 33 10.48 0.91 23.84
CA VAL A 33 10.20 1.19 22.43
C VAL A 33 8.79 0.73 22.03
N MET A 34 8.42 -0.51 22.36
CA MET A 34 7.10 -1.05 22.06
C MET A 34 5.96 -0.25 22.70
N ASP A 35 6.13 0.19 23.94
CA ASP A 35 5.12 0.97 24.66
C ASP A 35 4.98 2.40 24.11
N LEU A 36 6.08 3.00 23.65
CA LEU A 36 6.04 4.31 23.00
C LEU A 36 5.34 4.26 21.63
N VAL A 37 5.51 3.18 20.88
CA VAL A 37 4.76 2.93 19.64
C VAL A 37 3.29 2.66 19.94
N GLU A 38 2.98 1.80 20.93
CA GLU A 38 1.61 1.47 21.33
C GLU A 38 0.81 2.70 21.79
N SER A 39 1.44 3.59 22.55
CA SER A 39 0.82 4.82 23.04
C SER A 39 0.69 5.91 21.97
N GLY A 40 1.22 5.69 20.76
CA GLY A 40 1.22 6.66 19.67
C GLY A 40 2.13 7.87 19.90
N GLN A 41 3.03 7.81 20.89
CA GLN A 41 4.01 8.85 21.16
C GLN A 41 5.13 8.88 20.12
N ILE A 42 5.38 7.72 19.51
CA ILE A 42 6.26 7.57 18.35
C ILE A 42 5.39 7.29 17.14
N GLN A 43 5.48 8.20 16.19
CA GLN A 43 4.71 8.20 14.96
C GLN A 43 5.60 7.82 13.77
N GLU A 44 6.86 8.22 13.77
CA GLU A 44 7.82 7.89 12.72
C GLU A 44 8.83 6.86 13.22
N ASN A 45 9.45 6.11 12.30
CA ASN A 45 10.53 5.16 12.60
C ASN A 45 11.83 5.90 12.97
N ALA A 46 11.78 6.67 14.06
CA ALA A 46 12.85 7.52 14.58
C ALA A 46 12.75 7.62 16.11
N PHE A 47 13.64 6.90 16.79
CA PHE A 47 13.74 6.80 18.24
C PHE A 47 14.88 7.69 18.74
N TYR A 48 14.54 8.87 19.26
CA TYR A 48 15.51 9.77 19.84
C TYR A 48 15.91 9.32 21.24
N PHE A 49 17.19 9.50 21.60
CA PHE A 49 17.68 9.24 22.96
C PHE A 49 17.34 10.42 23.91
N ASP A 50 16.04 10.68 24.07
CA ASP A 50 15.48 11.80 24.83
C ASP A 50 14.96 11.37 26.22
N ASP A 51 14.44 12.33 26.99
CA ASP A 51 13.89 12.07 28.32
C ASP A 51 12.70 11.11 28.31
N ARG A 52 11.92 11.06 27.22
CA ARG A 52 10.76 10.18 27.11
C ARG A 52 11.20 8.72 27.01
N LEU A 53 12.14 8.42 26.11
CA LEU A 53 12.69 7.09 25.98
C LEU A 53 13.45 6.67 27.24
N ARG A 54 14.23 7.59 27.84
CA ARG A 54 14.94 7.32 29.09
C ARG A 54 14.00 7.00 30.25
N ALA A 55 12.95 7.79 30.45
CA ALA A 55 11.98 7.53 31.51
C ALA A 55 11.30 6.18 31.35
N ARG A 56 10.84 5.84 30.14
CA ARG A 56 10.23 4.53 29.85
C ARG A 56 11.20 3.37 30.00
N PHE A 57 12.45 3.56 29.60
CA PHE A 57 13.49 2.59 29.88
C PHE A 57 13.64 2.36 31.38
N THR A 58 13.75 3.41 32.18
CA THR A 58 13.94 3.33 33.62
C THR A 58 12.78 2.59 34.29
N ASP A 59 11.52 2.86 33.89
CA ASP A 59 10.34 2.13 34.38
C ASP A 59 10.51 0.61 34.18
N HIS A 60 10.75 0.18 32.94
CA HIS A 60 10.93 -1.25 32.61
C HIS A 60 12.19 -1.86 33.21
N PHE A 61 13.27 -1.08 33.31
CA PHE A 61 14.54 -1.53 33.86
C PHE A 61 14.40 -1.84 35.35
N GLN A 62 13.70 -1.01 36.12
CA GLN A 62 13.48 -1.21 37.55
C GLN A 62 12.71 -2.51 37.86
N GLU A 63 11.81 -2.93 36.97
CA GLU A 63 11.07 -4.19 37.11
C GLU A 63 11.95 -5.42 36.85
N LEU A 64 12.98 -5.29 36.02
CA LEU A 64 13.81 -6.41 35.53
C LEU A 64 15.20 -6.46 36.20
N ALA A 65 15.66 -5.36 36.78
CA ALA A 65 17.01 -5.20 37.30
C ALA A 65 17.27 -6.00 38.58
N GLY A 66 18.41 -6.68 38.63
CA GLY A 66 18.95 -7.24 39.86
C GLY A 66 19.72 -6.20 40.69
N PRO A 67 20.13 -6.54 41.92
CA PRO A 67 20.82 -5.62 42.83
C PRO A 67 22.15 -5.05 42.31
N SER A 68 22.77 -5.71 41.32
CA SER A 68 24.06 -5.31 40.73
C SER A 68 23.93 -4.53 39.43
N ASP A 69 22.73 -4.45 38.86
CA ASP A 69 22.48 -3.77 37.59
C ASP A 69 22.41 -2.25 37.80
N ARG A 70 22.89 -1.49 36.80
CA ARG A 70 22.93 -0.02 36.85
C ARG A 70 22.14 0.56 35.68
N ASP A 71 21.30 1.55 35.98
CA ASP A 71 20.47 2.22 34.99
C ASP A 71 21.33 3.04 34.00
N ASN A 72 21.67 2.41 32.87
CA ASN A 72 22.57 2.97 31.85
C ASN A 72 21.97 2.81 30.43
N PRO A 73 20.89 3.54 30.09
CA PRO A 73 20.12 3.31 28.87
C PRO A 73 20.88 3.58 27.57
N HIS A 74 21.96 4.38 27.64
CA HIS A 74 22.81 4.70 26.49
C HIS A 74 23.55 3.46 25.95
N LEU A 75 23.83 2.48 26.80
CA LEU A 75 24.52 1.25 26.41
C LEU A 75 23.64 0.32 25.56
N PRO A 76 22.45 -0.14 26.02
CA PRO A 76 21.57 -0.96 25.18
C PRO A 76 21.14 -0.20 23.91
N PHE A 77 20.94 1.12 24.00
CA PHE A 77 20.62 1.94 22.82
C PHE A 77 21.71 1.82 21.76
N PHE A 78 22.98 1.93 22.14
CA PHE A 78 24.08 1.78 21.20
C PHE A 78 24.31 0.33 20.74
N HIS A 79 24.17 -0.64 21.64
CA HIS A 79 24.55 -2.02 21.38
C HIS A 79 23.47 -2.86 20.68
N LEU A 80 22.20 -2.43 20.65
CA LEU A 80 21.17 -3.12 19.86
C LEU A 80 21.49 -3.16 18.36
N ARG A 81 22.38 -2.29 17.86
CA ARG A 81 22.84 -2.33 16.47
C ARG A 81 23.45 -3.66 16.02
N SER A 82 23.93 -4.47 16.98
CA SER A 82 24.46 -5.81 16.67
C SER A 82 23.39 -6.87 16.41
N GLU A 83 22.12 -6.60 16.71
CA GLU A 83 21.00 -7.54 16.52
C GLU A 83 20.47 -7.53 15.07
N GLY A 84 20.88 -6.54 14.27
CA GLY A 84 20.61 -6.45 12.84
C GLY A 84 19.24 -5.87 12.47
N PHE A 85 18.41 -5.49 13.45
CA PHE A 85 17.11 -4.85 13.24
C PHE A 85 16.99 -3.46 13.87
N TRP A 86 18.06 -3.00 14.53
CA TRP A 86 18.16 -1.69 15.18
C TRP A 86 19.31 -0.94 14.54
N HIS A 87 19.08 0.26 14.04
CA HIS A 87 20.04 1.02 13.24
C HIS A 87 20.19 2.42 13.81
N HIS A 88 21.29 3.08 13.49
CA HIS A 88 21.53 4.46 13.94
C HIS A 88 21.62 5.40 12.75
N LYS A 89 20.92 6.53 12.86
CA LYS A 89 21.21 7.70 12.07
C LYS A 89 22.34 8.47 12.75
N GLU A 90 23.52 8.43 12.14
CA GLU A 90 24.67 9.21 12.59
C GLU A 90 24.43 10.71 12.40
N ARG A 91 24.96 11.53 13.32
CA ARG A 91 24.96 12.98 13.14
C ARG A 91 25.83 13.38 11.93
N PRO A 92 25.48 14.47 11.21
CA PRO A 92 26.29 14.95 10.09
C PRO A 92 27.77 15.11 10.47
N GLY A 93 28.66 14.51 9.68
CA GLY A 93 30.11 14.55 9.89
C GLY A 93 30.67 13.58 10.95
N GLN A 94 29.85 12.73 11.57
CA GLN A 94 30.32 11.79 12.60
C GLN A 94 30.55 10.36 12.09
N ARG A 95 30.41 10.10 10.78
CA ARG A 95 30.44 8.75 10.20
C ARG A 95 31.72 7.97 10.51
N GLU A 96 32.88 8.56 10.27
CA GLU A 96 34.18 7.92 10.57
C GLU A 96 34.33 7.67 12.06
N ARG A 97 34.04 8.69 12.88
CA ARG A 97 34.08 8.58 14.34
C ARG A 97 33.13 7.53 14.88
N TYR A 98 31.97 7.31 14.26
CA TYR A 98 31.01 6.30 14.66
C TYR A 98 31.47 4.88 14.27
N ALA A 99 32.06 4.74 13.07
CA ALA A 99 32.59 3.47 12.59
C ALA A 99 33.72 2.93 13.48
N ASP A 100 34.54 3.80 14.05
CA ASP A 100 35.64 3.43 14.95
C ASP A 100 35.19 3.07 16.38
N GLN A 101 33.93 3.33 16.74
CA GLN A 101 33.44 3.13 18.11
C GLN A 101 32.84 1.75 18.29
N ASN A 102 33.40 0.97 19.22
CA ASN A 102 32.83 -0.32 19.64
C ASN A 102 31.78 -0.18 20.75
N THR A 103 31.78 0.93 21.49
CA THR A 103 30.85 1.25 22.57
C THR A 103 30.77 2.76 22.80
N VAL A 104 29.88 3.22 23.68
CA VAL A 104 29.76 4.61 24.12
C VAL A 104 29.85 4.70 25.64
N THR A 105 30.54 5.72 26.16
CA THR A 105 30.85 5.81 27.59
C THR A 105 29.84 6.63 28.40
N SER A 106 28.98 7.39 27.75
CA SER A 106 27.98 8.24 28.41
C SER A 106 26.82 8.62 27.49
N PRO A 107 25.69 9.09 28.05
CA PRO A 107 24.61 9.72 27.29
C PRO A 107 25.08 10.84 26.35
N GLY A 108 26.01 11.69 26.81
CA GLY A 108 26.55 12.79 26.02
C GLY A 108 27.40 12.31 24.85
N ALA A 109 28.21 11.27 25.06
CA ALA A 109 29.00 10.64 24.00
C ALA A 109 28.11 10.00 22.93
N LEU A 110 27.03 9.33 23.34
CA LEU A 110 26.03 8.78 22.42
C LEU A 110 25.38 9.89 21.58
N ASN A 111 24.83 10.91 22.23
CA ASN A 111 24.13 12.01 21.56
C ASN A 111 25.05 12.86 20.66
N ALA A 112 26.36 12.85 20.88
CA ALA A 112 27.32 13.50 19.99
C ALA A 112 27.52 12.73 18.67
N LEU A 113 27.28 11.41 18.66
CA LEU A 113 27.51 10.53 17.51
C LEU A 113 26.22 10.19 16.77
N VAL A 114 25.15 9.90 17.50
CA VAL A 114 23.88 9.41 16.98
C VAL A 114 22.81 10.48 17.14
N ASP A 115 22.06 10.73 16.07
CA ASP A 115 20.92 11.64 16.08
C ASP A 115 19.66 10.92 16.60
N TYR A 116 19.33 9.79 16.00
CA TYR A 116 18.26 8.89 16.42
C TYR A 116 18.57 7.44 16.00
N ALA A 117 17.88 6.48 16.62
CA ALA A 117 17.84 5.10 16.16
C ALA A 117 16.58 4.83 15.33
N PHE A 118 16.60 3.83 14.47
CA PHE A 118 15.43 3.37 13.73
C PHE A 118 15.45 1.85 13.62
N LEU A 119 14.27 1.22 13.54
CA LEU A 119 14.15 -0.21 13.35
C LEU A 119 14.19 -0.54 11.85
N ASP A 120 14.33 -1.81 11.50
CA ASP A 120 13.89 -2.27 10.16
C ASP A 120 12.45 -1.80 9.92
N ASP A 121 12.15 -1.34 8.70
CA ASP A 121 10.84 -0.73 8.40
C ASP A 121 9.70 -1.74 8.62
N GLU A 122 9.90 -3.02 8.26
CA GLU A 122 8.91 -4.06 8.58
C GLU A 122 8.70 -4.24 10.08
N LEU A 123 9.77 -4.21 10.87
CA LEU A 123 9.66 -4.38 12.31
C LEU A 123 8.90 -3.21 12.93
N PHE A 124 9.15 -1.98 12.48
CA PHE A 124 8.40 -0.81 12.94
C PHE A 124 6.89 -0.94 12.64
N GLU A 125 6.53 -1.37 11.42
CA GLU A 125 5.12 -1.63 11.06
C GLU A 125 4.50 -2.76 11.90
N LEU A 126 5.25 -3.84 12.14
CA LEU A 126 4.84 -4.94 13.02
C LEU A 126 4.55 -4.45 14.44
N LEU A 127 5.36 -3.54 14.99
CA LEU A 127 5.13 -2.98 16.32
C LEU A 127 3.82 -2.18 16.43
N GLY A 128 3.20 -1.77 15.32
CA GLY A 128 1.85 -1.20 15.32
C GLY A 128 0.75 -2.21 15.68
N ASN A 129 1.00 -3.51 15.51
CA ASN A 129 0.05 -4.57 15.83
C ASN A 129 0.23 -5.12 17.27
N ARG A 130 -0.87 -5.24 18.00
CA ARG A 130 -0.85 -5.78 19.37
C ARG A 130 -0.33 -7.21 19.45
N ILE A 131 -0.80 -8.12 18.59
CA ILE A 131 -0.39 -9.54 18.58
C ILE A 131 1.12 -9.66 18.33
N ALA A 132 1.64 -8.93 17.34
CA ALA A 132 3.07 -8.90 17.06
C ALA A 132 3.87 -8.38 18.26
N ARG A 133 3.45 -7.27 18.91
CA ARG A 133 4.09 -6.78 20.14
C ARG A 133 4.09 -7.84 21.24
N GLU A 134 2.94 -8.46 21.53
CA GLU A 134 2.84 -9.48 22.58
C GLU A 134 3.71 -10.71 22.29
N LEU A 135 3.74 -11.18 21.05
CA LEU A 135 4.62 -12.27 20.63
C LEU A 135 6.10 -11.92 20.84
N LEU A 136 6.52 -10.74 20.38
CA LEU A 136 7.92 -10.30 20.51
C LEU A 136 8.31 -10.03 21.98
N LYS A 137 7.41 -9.45 22.79
CA LYS A 137 7.58 -9.31 24.25
C LYS A 137 7.82 -10.67 24.88
N SER A 138 6.96 -11.63 24.56
CA SER A 138 7.05 -13.00 25.07
C SER A 138 8.32 -13.74 24.65
N ALA A 139 8.77 -13.56 23.39
CA ALA A 139 9.99 -14.16 22.87
C ALA A 139 11.23 -13.73 23.68
N MET A 140 11.28 -12.47 24.12
CA MET A 140 12.38 -11.95 24.95
C MET A 140 12.36 -12.49 26.38
N GLU A 141 11.18 -12.86 26.90
CA GLU A 141 10.96 -13.30 28.28
C GLU A 141 11.29 -14.78 28.51
N LYS A 142 11.55 -15.53 27.44
CA LYS A 142 11.95 -16.96 27.44
C LYS A 142 11.03 -17.94 28.18
N ASN A 143 9.82 -17.50 28.55
CA ASN A 143 8.89 -18.25 29.41
C ASN A 143 7.56 -18.62 28.75
N LEU A 144 7.42 -18.46 27.43
CA LEU A 144 6.30 -19.07 26.72
C LEU A 144 6.76 -20.36 26.05
N ASP A 145 6.09 -21.46 26.40
CA ASP A 145 6.21 -22.71 25.66
C ASP A 145 5.56 -22.56 24.27
N GLU A 146 5.81 -23.54 23.39
CA GLU A 146 5.27 -23.56 22.02
C GLU A 146 3.73 -23.48 22.00
N THR A 147 3.07 -23.88 23.09
CA THR A 147 1.61 -23.84 23.27
C THR A 147 1.13 -22.40 23.45
N ALA A 148 1.79 -21.60 24.30
CA ALA A 148 1.40 -20.22 24.55
C ALA A 148 1.69 -19.30 23.34
N ILE A 149 2.76 -19.57 22.57
CA ILE A 149 3.00 -18.91 21.28
C ILE A 149 1.86 -19.24 20.29
N ARG A 150 1.42 -20.50 20.22
CA ARG A 150 0.28 -20.90 19.39
C ARG A 150 -1.02 -20.23 19.85
N GLU A 151 -1.26 -20.09 21.16
CA GLU A 151 -2.45 -19.40 21.69
C GLU A 151 -2.46 -17.89 21.39
N LEU A 152 -1.29 -17.23 21.35
CA LEU A 152 -1.16 -15.81 20.98
C LEU A 152 -1.43 -15.55 19.50
N ILE A 153 -0.92 -16.45 18.64
CA ILE A 153 -1.05 -16.33 17.18
C ILE A 153 -2.44 -16.80 16.73
N GLN A 154 -3.01 -17.81 17.39
CA GLN A 154 -4.33 -18.32 17.06
C GLN A 154 -5.44 -17.34 17.44
N PRO A 155 -6.30 -16.96 16.49
CA PRO A 155 -7.45 -16.14 16.79
C PRO A 155 -8.50 -16.96 17.54
N GLY A 156 -9.41 -16.27 18.23
CA GLY A 156 -10.65 -16.89 18.73
C GLY A 156 -11.37 -17.69 17.63
N ARG A 157 -12.20 -18.68 18.02
CA ARG A 157 -12.83 -19.68 17.12
C ARG A 157 -13.17 -19.13 15.72
N GLY A 158 -12.45 -19.63 14.71
CA GLY A 158 -12.74 -19.40 13.28
C GLY A 158 -12.08 -18.17 12.64
N GLY A 159 -11.41 -17.30 13.40
CA GLY A 159 -10.66 -16.16 12.86
C GLY A 159 -9.46 -16.60 12.02
N TRP A 160 -8.85 -15.68 11.25
CA TRP A 160 -7.62 -15.93 10.49
C TRP A 160 -6.41 -15.54 11.32
N ASP A 161 -5.44 -16.43 11.44
CA ASP A 161 -4.23 -16.20 12.24
C ASP A 161 -3.20 -15.34 11.49
N TRP A 162 -2.15 -14.91 12.20
CA TRP A 162 -1.11 -14.05 11.61
C TRP A 162 -0.35 -14.76 10.50
N LEU A 163 -0.01 -16.03 10.72
CA LEU A 163 0.78 -16.82 9.79
C LEU A 163 -0.02 -17.12 8.51
N GLU A 164 -1.31 -17.41 8.62
CA GLU A 164 -2.22 -17.54 7.49
C GLU A 164 -2.28 -16.25 6.68
N CYS A 165 -2.32 -15.08 7.37
CA CYS A 165 -2.26 -13.78 6.69
C CYS A 165 -0.91 -13.59 5.98
N GLU A 166 0.22 -13.94 6.60
CA GLU A 166 1.55 -13.83 5.96
C GLU A 166 1.65 -14.71 4.71
N PHE A 167 1.18 -15.96 4.79
CA PHE A 167 1.15 -16.86 3.63
C PHE A 167 0.26 -16.33 2.50
N LEU A 168 -0.92 -15.79 2.82
CA LEU A 168 -1.80 -15.13 1.84
C LEU A 168 -1.13 -13.94 1.17
N VAL A 169 -0.48 -13.07 1.94
CA VAL A 169 0.18 -11.89 1.40
C VAL A 169 1.37 -12.28 0.53
N ALA A 170 2.20 -13.23 0.98
CA ALA A 170 3.32 -13.73 0.19
C ALA A 170 2.85 -14.35 -1.14
N ASP A 171 1.80 -15.19 -1.13
CA ASP A 171 1.23 -15.78 -2.35
C ASP A 171 0.67 -14.72 -3.31
N TYR A 172 -0.05 -13.73 -2.75
CA TYR A 172 -0.58 -12.60 -3.52
C TYR A 172 0.53 -11.80 -4.19
N MET A 173 1.60 -11.48 -3.45
CA MET A 173 2.71 -10.68 -3.97
C MET A 173 3.55 -11.46 -4.99
N ALA A 174 3.72 -12.77 -4.81
CA ALA A 174 4.34 -13.62 -5.83
C ALA A 174 3.53 -13.67 -7.15
N MET A 175 2.20 -13.61 -7.07
CA MET A 175 1.36 -13.43 -8.27
C MET A 175 1.50 -12.01 -8.85
N MET A 176 1.62 -10.99 -7.99
CA MET A 176 1.82 -9.60 -8.41
C MET A 176 3.14 -9.42 -9.18
N GLU A 177 4.24 -9.97 -8.69
CA GLU A 177 5.53 -9.92 -9.39
C GLU A 177 5.44 -10.55 -10.78
N LYS A 178 4.80 -11.73 -10.91
CA LYS A 178 4.56 -12.35 -12.22
C LYS A 178 3.70 -11.45 -13.10
N HIS A 179 2.69 -10.82 -12.54
CA HIS A 179 1.81 -9.90 -13.26
C HIS A 179 2.58 -8.69 -13.80
N LEU A 180 3.39 -8.04 -12.97
CA LEU A 180 4.26 -6.92 -13.34
C LEU A 180 5.27 -7.32 -14.42
N ALA A 181 5.81 -8.54 -14.35
CA ALA A 181 6.71 -9.09 -15.34
C ALA A 181 6.03 -9.59 -16.63
N GLY A 182 4.69 -9.52 -16.74
CA GLY A 182 3.94 -10.07 -17.87
C GLY A 182 3.96 -11.60 -17.97
N VAL A 183 4.40 -12.29 -16.92
CA VAL A 183 4.48 -13.75 -16.85
C VAL A 183 3.09 -14.32 -16.53
N LYS A 184 2.67 -15.34 -17.29
CA LYS A 184 1.38 -16.01 -17.04
C LYS A 184 1.38 -16.71 -15.68
N TYR A 185 0.29 -16.59 -14.95
CA TYR A 185 0.04 -17.29 -13.69
C TYR A 185 -1.42 -17.73 -13.57
N SER A 186 -1.67 -18.74 -12.75
CA SER A 186 -3.01 -19.30 -12.52
C SER A 186 -3.42 -19.09 -11.07
N LYS A 187 -4.41 -18.21 -10.87
CA LYS A 187 -4.95 -17.92 -9.54
C LYS A 187 -5.56 -19.16 -8.87
N ALA A 188 -6.13 -20.07 -9.65
CA ALA A 188 -6.70 -21.31 -9.14
C ALA A 188 -5.61 -22.26 -8.61
N ASP A 189 -4.44 -22.31 -9.26
CA ASP A 189 -3.33 -23.16 -8.85
C ASP A 189 -2.63 -22.59 -7.61
N HIS A 190 -2.42 -21.27 -7.56
CA HIS A 190 -1.93 -20.57 -6.37
C HIS A 190 -2.83 -20.84 -5.15
N ARG A 191 -4.15 -20.66 -5.27
CA ARG A 191 -5.09 -21.00 -4.20
C ARG A 191 -5.02 -22.47 -3.78
N ARG A 192 -4.85 -23.41 -4.73
CA ARG A 192 -4.74 -24.84 -4.43
C ARG A 192 -3.46 -25.16 -3.66
N ALA A 193 -2.34 -24.57 -4.05
CA ALA A 193 -1.06 -24.73 -3.38
C ALA A 193 -1.11 -24.17 -1.95
N LEU A 194 -1.74 -23.02 -1.78
CA LEU A 194 -1.82 -22.33 -0.49
C LEU A 194 -2.65 -23.07 0.57
N GLN A 195 -3.65 -23.86 0.17
CA GLN A 195 -4.50 -24.62 1.10
C GLN A 195 -3.71 -25.49 2.09
N ALA A 196 -2.54 -25.99 1.69
CA ALA A 196 -1.69 -26.83 2.55
C ALA A 196 -1.14 -26.09 3.79
N TYR A 197 -1.09 -24.75 3.74
CA TYR A 197 -0.50 -23.90 4.78
C TYR A 197 -1.53 -23.12 5.59
N LEU A 198 -2.81 -23.23 5.23
CA LEU A 198 -3.89 -22.39 5.77
C LEU A 198 -4.91 -23.23 6.53
N ASN A 199 -4.53 -24.02 7.53
CA ASN A 199 -5.46 -24.64 8.50
C ASN A 199 -6.82 -25.15 7.94
N ASN A 200 -6.81 -25.84 6.79
CA ASN A 200 -8.00 -26.33 6.08
C ASN A 200 -8.99 -25.25 5.55
N ARG A 201 -8.52 -24.04 5.25
CA ARG A 201 -9.32 -22.99 4.61
C ARG A 201 -9.78 -23.44 3.22
N SER A 202 -11.03 -23.13 2.92
CA SER A 202 -11.62 -23.41 1.60
C SER A 202 -11.09 -22.43 0.55
N ARG A 203 -11.02 -22.87 -0.71
CA ARG A 203 -10.61 -22.01 -1.84
C ARG A 203 -11.43 -20.72 -1.96
N PRO A 204 -12.77 -20.73 -1.77
CA PRO A 204 -13.55 -19.48 -1.75
C PRO A 204 -13.12 -18.52 -0.63
N SER A 205 -12.75 -19.05 0.54
CA SER A 205 -12.28 -18.24 1.67
C SER A 205 -10.94 -17.57 1.36
N ILE A 206 -10.01 -18.31 0.75
CA ILE A 206 -8.71 -17.79 0.29
C ILE A 206 -8.92 -16.70 -0.77
N GLU A 207 -9.78 -16.95 -1.75
CA GLU A 207 -10.11 -15.96 -2.78
C GLU A 207 -10.70 -14.68 -2.19
N PHE A 208 -11.59 -14.80 -1.20
CA PHE A 208 -12.13 -13.65 -0.48
C PHE A 208 -11.03 -12.88 0.29
N LYS A 209 -10.07 -13.58 0.88
CA LYS A 209 -8.93 -12.92 1.54
C LYS A 209 -7.99 -12.22 0.56
N HIS A 210 -7.75 -12.76 -0.63
CA HIS A 210 -7.02 -12.04 -1.69
C HIS A 210 -7.76 -10.77 -2.13
N ARG A 211 -9.10 -10.79 -2.15
CA ARG A 211 -9.92 -9.59 -2.37
C ARG A 211 -9.76 -8.56 -1.26
N ASN A 212 -9.57 -8.99 -0.01
CA ASN A 212 -9.24 -8.09 1.08
C ASN A 212 -7.86 -7.46 0.92
N ILE A 213 -6.84 -8.20 0.48
CA ILE A 213 -5.51 -7.65 0.16
C ILE A 213 -5.61 -6.58 -0.94
N SER A 214 -6.39 -6.83 -2.01
CA SER A 214 -6.64 -5.81 -3.04
C SER A 214 -7.27 -4.54 -2.46
N ALA A 215 -8.12 -4.62 -1.44
CA ALA A 215 -8.69 -3.44 -0.78
C ALA A 215 -7.64 -2.67 0.03
N VAL A 216 -6.76 -3.37 0.74
CA VAL A 216 -5.63 -2.72 1.45
C VAL A 216 -4.73 -1.97 0.48
N LEU A 217 -4.35 -2.59 -0.64
CA LEU A 217 -3.52 -1.95 -1.67
C LEU A 217 -4.21 -0.73 -2.28
N LEU A 218 -5.49 -0.84 -2.60
CA LEU A 218 -6.29 0.25 -3.14
C LEU A 218 -6.36 1.44 -2.18
N GLU A 219 -6.49 1.17 -0.87
CA GLU A 219 -6.49 2.22 0.17
C GLU A 219 -5.14 2.93 0.30
N GLN A 220 -4.03 2.25 -0.01
CA GLN A 220 -2.71 2.87 -0.13
C GLN A 220 -2.48 3.54 -1.50
N GLY A 221 -3.47 3.50 -2.40
CA GLY A 221 -3.37 4.01 -3.77
C GLY A 221 -2.52 3.16 -4.71
N LEU A 222 -2.15 1.94 -4.30
CA LEU A 222 -1.31 1.02 -5.06
C LEU A 222 -2.14 0.14 -6.01
N PRO A 223 -1.54 -0.33 -7.12
CA PRO A 223 -2.19 -1.28 -8.02
C PRO A 223 -2.49 -2.59 -7.30
N TYR A 224 -3.57 -3.26 -7.71
CA TYR A 224 -3.97 -4.57 -7.20
C TYR A 224 -4.14 -5.56 -8.37
N LEU A 225 -4.06 -6.85 -8.08
CA LEU A 225 -4.19 -7.90 -9.09
C LEU A 225 -5.58 -7.87 -9.75
N PRO A 226 -5.67 -7.74 -11.09
CA PRO A 226 -6.93 -7.81 -11.83
C PRO A 226 -7.74 -9.04 -11.46
N GLY A 227 -9.07 -8.94 -11.43
CA GLY A 227 -9.98 -10.04 -11.09
C GLY A 227 -10.10 -10.38 -9.60
N TYR A 228 -9.21 -9.92 -8.72
CA TYR A 228 -9.46 -9.94 -7.27
C TYR A 228 -10.15 -8.63 -6.85
N ARG A 229 -11.47 -8.55 -7.07
CA ARG A 229 -12.30 -7.38 -6.72
C ARG A 229 -12.09 -6.95 -5.26
N PRO A 230 -11.66 -5.71 -4.96
CA PRO A 230 -11.48 -5.21 -3.59
C PRO A 230 -12.68 -5.50 -2.67
N ALA A 231 -12.41 -5.95 -1.45
CA ALA A 231 -13.39 -6.15 -0.39
C ALA A 231 -12.91 -5.47 0.91
N HIS A 232 -13.53 -4.36 1.29
CA HIS A 232 -13.04 -3.46 2.36
C HIS A 232 -13.35 -3.91 3.79
N ASN A 233 -14.27 -4.85 3.98
CA ASN A 233 -14.52 -5.43 5.31
C ASN A 233 -13.45 -6.50 5.60
N TYR A 234 -12.26 -6.05 5.99
CA TYR A 234 -11.12 -6.90 6.30
C TYR A 234 -10.64 -6.70 7.75
N GLN A 235 -9.97 -7.71 8.29
CA GLN A 235 -9.40 -7.67 9.64
C GLN A 235 -8.19 -6.74 9.65
N GLN A 236 -8.08 -5.85 10.65
CA GLN A 236 -6.95 -4.92 10.79
C GLN A 236 -5.59 -5.62 10.70
N GLN A 237 -5.49 -6.82 11.27
CA GLN A 237 -4.29 -7.66 11.20
C GLN A 237 -3.83 -7.95 9.77
N LEU A 238 -4.75 -8.25 8.85
CA LEU A 238 -4.39 -8.49 7.45
C LEU A 238 -3.80 -7.23 6.81
N GLY A 239 -4.38 -6.06 7.09
CA GLY A 239 -3.85 -4.78 6.65
C GLY A 239 -2.40 -4.58 7.11
N GLN A 240 -2.13 -4.83 8.40
CA GLN A 240 -0.78 -4.71 8.96
C GLN A 240 0.22 -5.70 8.38
N VAL A 241 -0.19 -6.94 8.09
CA VAL A 241 0.67 -7.91 7.41
C VAL A 241 1.03 -7.42 6.00
N VAL A 242 0.07 -6.89 5.25
CA VAL A 242 0.34 -6.31 3.92
C VAL A 242 1.34 -5.17 4.01
N LEU A 243 1.15 -4.24 4.95
CA LEU A 243 2.04 -3.09 5.13
C LEU A 243 3.44 -3.50 5.57
N SER A 244 3.55 -4.42 6.52
CA SER A 244 4.83 -4.98 6.98
C SER A 244 5.55 -5.69 5.83
N TYR A 245 4.81 -6.43 4.98
CA TYR A 245 5.39 -7.07 3.80
C TYR A 245 5.93 -6.03 2.83
N LEU A 246 5.17 -4.99 2.49
CA LEU A 246 5.59 -3.93 1.56
C LEU A 246 6.82 -3.16 2.08
N ALA A 247 6.86 -2.85 3.37
CA ALA A 247 8.00 -2.20 4.00
C ALA A 247 9.32 -2.96 3.78
N GLY A 248 9.25 -4.30 3.73
CA GLY A 248 10.42 -5.17 3.54
C GLY A 248 10.74 -5.56 2.11
N HIS A 249 9.90 -5.13 1.17
CA HIS A 249 10.06 -5.41 -0.25
C HIS A 249 10.05 -4.09 -1.03
N GLN A 250 11.00 -3.21 -0.71
CA GLN A 250 11.09 -1.85 -1.29
C GLN A 250 11.16 -1.86 -2.83
N SER A 251 11.83 -2.84 -3.44
CA SER A 251 11.87 -2.96 -4.91
C SER A 251 10.49 -3.21 -5.52
N LEU A 252 9.70 -4.11 -4.90
CA LEU A 252 8.32 -4.36 -5.34
C LEU A 252 7.44 -3.13 -5.12
N LEU A 253 7.62 -2.42 -3.99
CA LEU A 253 6.90 -1.18 -3.73
C LEU A 253 7.23 -0.09 -4.75
N ASP A 254 8.51 0.04 -5.14
CA ASP A 254 8.96 0.95 -6.18
C ASP A 254 8.37 0.59 -7.54
N ASP A 255 8.34 -0.69 -7.91
CA ASP A 255 7.73 -1.17 -9.17
C ASP A 255 6.21 -0.88 -9.21
N LEU A 256 5.50 -1.17 -8.11
CA LEU A 256 4.07 -0.85 -7.96
C LEU A 256 3.82 0.66 -8.03
N THR A 257 4.70 1.45 -7.41
CA THR A 257 4.66 2.91 -7.41
C THR A 257 4.87 3.45 -8.82
N GLN A 258 5.81 2.87 -9.57
CA GLN A 258 6.10 3.24 -10.95
C GLN A 258 4.92 2.93 -11.89
N LEU A 259 4.29 1.77 -11.71
CA LEU A 259 3.09 1.39 -12.46
C LEU A 259 1.92 2.33 -12.17
N ALA A 260 1.66 2.63 -10.89
CA ALA A 260 0.61 3.57 -10.50
C ALA A 260 0.86 5.00 -11.02
N GLY A 261 2.13 5.44 -11.07
CA GLY A 261 2.52 6.74 -11.61
C GLY A 261 2.49 6.85 -13.14
N GLY A 262 2.28 5.74 -13.85
CA GLY A 262 2.18 5.67 -15.31
C GLY A 262 3.47 5.96 -16.10
N SER A 263 4.63 5.78 -15.48
CA SER A 263 5.94 5.88 -16.14
C SER A 263 6.31 4.61 -16.91
N VAL A 264 5.32 3.96 -17.54
CA VAL A 264 5.48 2.72 -18.30
C VAL A 264 5.40 3.07 -19.79
N THR A 265 6.24 2.44 -20.61
CA THR A 265 6.13 2.50 -22.08
C THR A 265 4.74 2.06 -22.51
N GLU A 266 3.99 3.00 -23.08
CA GLU A 266 2.63 2.78 -23.55
C GLU A 266 2.66 1.81 -24.74
N PRO A 267 1.77 0.80 -24.77
CA PRO A 267 1.70 -0.12 -25.88
C PRO A 267 1.36 0.64 -27.16
N GLU A 268 2.03 0.29 -28.27
CA GLU A 268 1.65 0.78 -29.59
C GLU A 268 0.16 0.47 -29.83
N PRO A 269 -0.63 1.45 -30.32
CA PRO A 269 -2.06 1.25 -30.56
C PRO A 269 -2.24 0.20 -31.65
N SER A 270 -2.49 -1.04 -31.22
CA SER A 270 -3.01 -2.08 -32.10
C SER A 270 -4.51 -1.83 -32.30
N PRO A 271 -5.04 -1.96 -33.53
CA PRO A 271 -6.47 -1.80 -33.77
C PRO A 271 -7.23 -2.85 -32.96
N MET A 272 -7.87 -2.40 -31.88
CA MET A 272 -8.64 -3.25 -31.00
C MET A 272 -10.13 -3.08 -31.22
N ASP A 273 -10.75 -4.21 -31.55
CA ASP A 273 -12.18 -4.42 -31.61
C ASP A 273 -12.87 -3.96 -30.32
N TRP A 274 -13.89 -3.12 -30.47
CA TRP A 274 -14.72 -2.59 -29.38
C TRP A 274 -15.19 -3.70 -28.44
N SER A 275 -15.59 -4.85 -29.00
CA SER A 275 -16.11 -5.98 -28.24
C SER A 275 -15.09 -6.61 -27.28
N LYS A 276 -13.79 -6.43 -27.54
CA LYS A 276 -12.71 -6.98 -26.70
C LYS A 276 -12.34 -6.06 -25.54
N VAL A 277 -12.49 -4.76 -25.74
CA VAL A 277 -12.10 -3.74 -24.76
C VAL A 277 -13.26 -3.38 -23.84
N TYR A 278 -14.49 -3.35 -24.36
CA TYR A 278 -15.66 -2.92 -23.62
C TYR A 278 -16.04 -3.90 -22.49
N ASP A 279 -16.04 -3.41 -21.26
CA ASP A 279 -16.63 -4.03 -20.08
C ASP A 279 -18.04 -3.44 -19.85
N PRO A 280 -19.11 -4.22 -20.08
CA PRO A 280 -20.48 -3.74 -19.87
C PRO A 280 -20.84 -3.58 -18.40
N ASN A 281 -19.98 -4.02 -17.46
CA ASN A 281 -20.25 -4.00 -16.04
C ASN A 281 -19.36 -2.96 -15.34
N PRO A 282 -19.81 -1.69 -15.20
CA PRO A 282 -19.11 -0.71 -14.40
C PRO A 282 -18.96 -1.19 -12.94
N PRO A 283 -17.96 -0.71 -12.20
CA PRO A 283 -17.78 -1.10 -10.81
C PRO A 283 -18.98 -0.66 -9.95
N ASP A 284 -19.44 -1.53 -9.06
CA ASP A 284 -20.46 -1.13 -8.08
C ASP A 284 -19.89 -0.05 -7.16
N ARG A 285 -20.76 0.86 -6.70
CA ARG A 285 -20.44 1.79 -5.62
C ARG A 285 -20.09 1.02 -4.35
N ILE A 286 -18.82 1.07 -3.98
CA ILE A 286 -18.36 0.56 -2.69
C ILE A 286 -18.63 1.64 -1.64
N PRO A 287 -19.29 1.31 -0.51
CA PRO A 287 -19.43 2.24 0.60
C PRO A 287 -18.04 2.72 1.04
N TYR A 288 -17.82 4.04 1.02
CA TYR A 288 -16.61 4.62 1.57
C TYR A 288 -16.58 4.36 3.08
N VAL A 289 -15.74 3.43 3.51
CA VAL A 289 -15.41 3.25 4.93
C VAL A 289 -14.39 4.34 5.25
N ALA A 290 -14.69 5.18 6.23
CA ALA A 290 -13.83 6.29 6.65
C ALA A 290 -12.37 5.85 6.75
N GLU A 291 -11.46 6.65 6.17
CA GLU A 291 -10.01 6.44 6.21
C GLU A 291 -9.58 5.98 7.60
N SER A 292 -9.20 4.71 7.72
CA SER A 292 -8.50 4.23 8.90
C SER A 292 -7.14 4.92 8.96
N ARG A 293 -6.73 5.26 10.19
CA ARG A 293 -5.57 6.08 10.56
C ARG A 293 -4.33 5.87 9.65
N PRO A 294 -3.53 6.92 9.41
CA PRO A 294 -2.38 6.86 8.52
C PRO A 294 -1.49 5.67 8.86
N SER A 295 -1.24 4.83 7.86
CA SER A 295 -0.28 3.74 7.92
C SER A 295 1.05 4.23 7.31
N TYR A 296 2.17 3.93 7.97
CA TYR A 296 3.47 4.56 7.74
C TYR A 296 4.28 3.86 6.66
N ILE A 297 3.66 3.61 5.50
CA ILE A 297 4.42 3.78 4.27
C ILE A 297 4.77 5.28 4.25
N ALA A 298 5.99 5.62 4.67
CA ALA A 298 6.60 6.94 4.65
C ALA A 298 6.74 7.42 3.20
N ARG A 299 5.58 7.67 2.61
CA ARG A 299 5.23 8.01 1.24
C ARG A 299 3.76 7.64 1.10
N ARG A 300 2.87 8.39 1.77
CA ARG A 300 1.50 8.57 1.30
C ARG A 300 1.61 9.33 -0.03
N ILE A 301 2.15 8.67 -1.06
CA ILE A 301 2.24 9.18 -2.41
C ILE A 301 0.79 9.24 -2.82
N ASP A 302 0.28 10.45 -2.99
CA ASP A 302 -1.01 10.63 -3.60
C ASP A 302 -0.85 10.24 -5.08
N PHE A 303 -0.98 8.93 -5.34
CA PHE A 303 -0.79 8.33 -6.65
C PHE A 303 -1.75 8.91 -7.66
N SER A 304 -2.98 9.21 -7.21
CA SER A 304 -3.96 9.90 -8.04
C SER A 304 -3.44 11.28 -8.47
N GLU A 305 -2.79 12.05 -7.59
CA GLU A 305 -2.20 13.34 -7.94
C GLU A 305 -1.00 13.19 -8.88
N ARG A 306 -0.22 12.11 -8.74
CA ARG A 306 0.86 11.77 -9.68
C ARG A 306 0.33 11.36 -11.05
N GLU A 307 -0.72 10.55 -11.10
CA GLU A 307 -1.42 10.14 -12.32
C GLU A 307 -2.05 11.36 -13.02
N ARG A 308 -2.62 12.32 -12.27
CA ARG A 308 -3.07 13.63 -12.81
C ARG A 308 -1.93 14.41 -13.47
N ARG A 309 -0.70 14.30 -12.96
CA ARG A 309 0.49 14.94 -13.54
C ARG A 309 1.05 14.18 -14.74
N ASN A 310 0.58 12.96 -14.97
CA ASN A 310 1.03 12.16 -16.09
C ASN A 310 0.26 12.51 -17.37
N ARG A 311 0.71 13.58 -18.02
CA ARG A 311 0.15 14.06 -19.28
C ARG A 311 0.28 13.03 -20.42
N SER A 312 1.29 12.15 -20.42
CA SER A 312 1.42 11.15 -21.49
C SER A 312 0.29 10.13 -21.42
N LEU A 313 0.00 9.60 -20.22
CA LEU A 313 -1.07 8.64 -20.01
C LEU A 313 -2.42 9.19 -20.48
N GLY A 314 -2.74 10.44 -20.11
CA GLY A 314 -3.96 11.12 -20.56
C GLY A 314 -4.03 11.20 -22.09
N GLN A 315 -2.99 11.73 -22.73
CA GLN A 315 -2.93 11.89 -24.18
C GLN A 315 -3.03 10.55 -24.93
N SER A 316 -2.34 9.53 -24.45
CA SER A 316 -2.36 8.22 -25.10
C SER A 316 -3.68 7.50 -24.92
N ALA A 317 -4.34 7.66 -23.78
CA ALA A 317 -5.69 7.16 -23.59
C ALA A 317 -6.72 7.91 -24.44
N GLU A 318 -6.63 9.23 -24.57
CA GLU A 318 -7.48 10.03 -25.44
C GLU A 318 -7.30 9.60 -26.92
N SER A 319 -6.05 9.47 -27.38
CA SER A 319 -5.72 8.94 -28.72
C SER A 319 -6.30 7.54 -28.95
N PHE A 320 -6.18 6.65 -27.95
CA PHE A 320 -6.74 5.31 -27.98
C PHE A 320 -8.27 5.35 -28.11
N VAL A 321 -8.97 6.17 -27.33
CA VAL A 321 -10.44 6.30 -27.38
C VAL A 321 -10.90 6.90 -28.72
N VAL A 322 -10.18 7.86 -29.30
CA VAL A 322 -10.49 8.39 -30.64
C VAL A 322 -10.50 7.28 -31.68
N GLN A 323 -9.46 6.43 -31.70
CA GLN A 323 -9.38 5.32 -32.64
C GLN A 323 -10.50 4.31 -32.41
N LEU A 324 -10.77 3.99 -31.14
CA LEU A 324 -11.82 3.08 -30.72
C LEU A 324 -13.22 3.56 -31.15
N GLU A 325 -13.52 4.85 -31.00
CA GLU A 325 -14.79 5.45 -31.43
C GLU A 325 -14.96 5.46 -32.96
N ARG A 326 -13.88 5.75 -33.70
CA ARG A 326 -13.90 5.67 -35.17
C ARG A 326 -14.21 4.27 -35.65
N GLN A 327 -13.58 3.28 -35.01
CA GLN A 327 -13.85 1.87 -35.30
C GLN A 327 -15.30 1.50 -34.96
N ARG A 328 -15.78 1.86 -33.78
CA ARG A 328 -17.18 1.62 -33.36
C ARG A 328 -18.18 2.17 -34.37
N LEU A 329 -18.03 3.44 -34.79
CA LEU A 329 -18.92 4.07 -35.78
C LEU A 329 -18.84 3.40 -37.15
N THR A 330 -17.63 2.99 -37.58
CA THR A 330 -17.44 2.27 -38.84
C THR A 330 -18.13 0.90 -38.81
N GLU A 331 -18.01 0.16 -37.71
CA GLU A 331 -18.66 -1.14 -37.49
C GLU A 331 -20.19 -1.01 -37.38
N GLU A 332 -20.68 0.11 -36.86
CA GLU A 332 -22.11 0.47 -36.83
C GLU A 332 -22.64 1.02 -38.17
N GLY A 333 -21.80 1.07 -39.22
CA GLY A 333 -22.20 1.45 -40.58
C GLY A 333 -22.20 2.95 -40.86
N ARG A 334 -21.52 3.76 -40.02
CA ARG A 334 -21.41 5.22 -40.15
C ARG A 334 -19.95 5.70 -40.33
N PRO A 335 -19.26 5.32 -41.42
CA PRO A 335 -17.90 5.79 -41.70
C PRO A 335 -17.83 7.31 -41.93
N ASP A 336 -18.94 7.92 -42.33
CA ASP A 336 -19.12 9.37 -42.42
C ASP A 336 -18.93 10.04 -41.05
N LEU A 337 -19.62 9.55 -40.01
CA LEU A 337 -19.45 10.06 -38.64
C LEU A 337 -18.08 9.72 -38.05
N ALA A 338 -17.54 8.55 -38.39
CA ALA A 338 -16.20 8.16 -37.94
C ALA A 338 -15.15 9.19 -38.40
N ALA A 339 -15.27 9.72 -39.62
CA ALA A 339 -14.37 10.76 -40.13
C ALA A 339 -14.49 12.08 -39.36
N GLU A 340 -15.66 12.35 -38.75
CA GLU A 340 -15.95 13.58 -37.99
C GLU A 340 -15.59 13.50 -36.50
N VAL A 341 -15.17 12.33 -35.99
CA VAL A 341 -14.70 12.20 -34.60
C VAL A 341 -13.50 13.11 -34.35
N GLU A 342 -13.63 13.97 -33.33
CA GLU A 342 -12.68 15.04 -33.03
C GLU A 342 -12.09 14.92 -31.63
N TRP A 343 -10.76 14.82 -31.55
CA TRP A 343 -10.01 15.07 -30.33
C TRP A 343 -10.06 16.57 -29.99
N SER A 344 -11.00 16.93 -29.12
CA SER A 344 -11.41 18.31 -28.86
C SER A 344 -10.47 19.02 -27.89
N SER A 345 -9.98 18.35 -26.85
CA SER A 345 -8.95 18.90 -25.93
C SER A 345 -7.68 19.32 -26.69
N LEU A 346 -7.20 18.48 -27.61
CA LEU A 346 -6.03 18.78 -28.44
C LEU A 346 -6.24 19.95 -29.41
N LYS A 347 -7.43 20.10 -30.01
CA LYS A 347 -7.71 21.12 -31.04
C LYS A 347 -8.17 22.47 -30.48
N ARG A 348 -8.98 22.45 -29.41
CA ARG A 348 -9.72 23.62 -28.90
C ARG A 348 -9.32 23.99 -27.46
N GLY A 349 -8.58 23.11 -26.77
CA GLY A 349 -8.10 23.29 -25.40
C GLY A 349 -8.99 22.67 -24.33
N ASP A 350 -8.45 22.55 -23.11
CA ASP A 350 -9.02 21.79 -21.97
C ASP A 350 -10.25 22.46 -21.29
N GLY A 351 -10.75 23.58 -21.85
CA GLY A 351 -11.84 24.38 -21.26
C GLY A 351 -13.25 23.91 -21.58
N LEU A 352 -13.41 22.90 -22.45
CA LEU A 352 -14.71 22.49 -22.97
C LEU A 352 -15.53 21.60 -22.02
N GLY A 353 -14.88 20.98 -21.03
CA GLY A 353 -15.52 20.03 -20.11
C GLY A 353 -15.67 18.61 -20.67
N PHE A 354 -15.02 18.31 -21.79
CA PHE A 354 -14.89 16.98 -22.40
C PHE A 354 -13.64 16.91 -23.30
N ASP A 355 -13.15 15.71 -23.58
CA ASP A 355 -11.93 15.47 -24.37
C ASP A 355 -12.21 15.21 -25.86
N ILE A 356 -13.27 14.43 -26.17
CA ILE A 356 -13.55 13.93 -27.52
C ILE A 356 -15.01 14.19 -27.90
N ARG A 357 -15.23 14.69 -29.12
CA ARG A 357 -16.56 14.76 -29.74
C ARG A 357 -16.74 13.54 -30.64
N SER A 358 -17.77 12.75 -30.36
CA SER A 358 -18.19 11.59 -31.15
C SER A 358 -19.71 11.69 -31.41
N PHE A 359 -20.34 10.59 -31.84
CA PHE A 359 -21.73 10.56 -32.27
C PHE A 359 -22.45 9.28 -31.87
N ASP A 360 -23.77 9.37 -31.72
CA ASP A 360 -24.67 8.22 -31.70
C ASP A 360 -24.98 7.78 -33.14
N ALA A 361 -24.60 6.56 -33.53
CA ALA A 361 -24.79 6.11 -34.92
C ALA A 361 -26.27 5.98 -35.32
N ARG A 362 -27.18 5.79 -34.36
CA ARG A 362 -28.61 5.59 -34.63
C ARG A 362 -29.36 6.92 -34.71
N ARG A 363 -29.04 7.85 -33.81
CA ARG A 363 -29.74 9.14 -33.68
C ARG A 363 -29.06 10.28 -34.43
N ASP A 364 -27.82 10.11 -34.86
CA ASP A 364 -27.02 11.17 -35.48
C ASP A 364 -26.80 12.37 -34.54
N GLU A 365 -26.81 12.10 -33.23
CA GLU A 365 -26.66 13.11 -32.18
C GLU A 365 -25.22 13.12 -31.66
N GLU A 366 -24.71 14.29 -31.30
CA GLU A 366 -23.37 14.44 -30.73
C GLU A 366 -23.26 13.72 -29.39
N ARG A 367 -22.08 13.16 -29.13
CA ARG A 367 -21.65 12.63 -27.83
C ARG A 367 -20.39 13.35 -27.40
N PHE A 368 -20.36 13.74 -26.13
CA PHE A 368 -19.21 14.40 -25.50
C PHE A 368 -18.54 13.43 -24.54
N LEU A 369 -17.30 13.08 -24.82
CA LEU A 369 -16.60 12.01 -24.14
C LEU A 369 -15.49 12.59 -23.27
N GLU A 370 -15.50 12.21 -22.00
CA GLU A 370 -14.42 12.48 -21.04
C GLU A 370 -13.65 11.19 -20.79
N VAL A 371 -12.32 11.22 -20.93
CA VAL A 371 -11.46 10.05 -20.84
C VAL A 371 -10.66 10.08 -19.54
N LYS A 372 -10.83 9.06 -18.70
CA LYS A 372 -10.01 8.86 -17.51
C LYS A 372 -9.29 7.53 -17.63
N ALA A 373 -7.96 7.55 -17.60
CA ALA A 373 -7.15 6.35 -17.76
C ALA A 373 -6.45 5.92 -16.47
N THR A 374 -6.13 4.63 -16.37
CA THR A 374 -5.23 4.09 -15.36
C THR A 374 -4.56 2.81 -15.82
N HIS A 375 -3.33 2.58 -15.36
CA HIS A 375 -2.67 1.27 -15.53
C HIS A 375 -3.18 0.22 -14.54
N SER A 376 -3.85 0.67 -13.47
CA SER A 376 -4.41 -0.19 -12.43
C SER A 376 -5.78 -0.74 -12.81
N GLY A 377 -6.42 -1.48 -11.91
CA GLY A 377 -7.76 -2.02 -12.15
C GLY A 377 -8.89 -0.99 -12.05
N LYS A 378 -10.09 -1.38 -12.50
CA LYS A 378 -11.27 -0.49 -12.62
C LYS A 378 -11.79 0.18 -11.34
N TYR A 379 -11.34 -0.22 -10.15
CA TYR A 379 -11.70 0.41 -8.88
C TYR A 379 -10.73 1.54 -8.46
N GLN A 380 -9.64 1.74 -9.20
CA GLN A 380 -8.68 2.82 -8.92
C GLN A 380 -9.39 4.19 -8.96
N PRO A 381 -9.28 5.01 -7.90
CA PRO A 381 -9.83 6.37 -7.89
C PRO A 381 -9.31 7.21 -9.06
N PHE A 382 -10.09 8.19 -9.46
CA PHE A 382 -9.70 9.16 -10.50
C PHE A 382 -10.27 10.53 -10.15
N PHE A 383 -9.70 11.56 -10.76
CA PHE A 383 -10.15 12.92 -10.57
C PHE A 383 -11.12 13.35 -11.66
N ILE A 384 -12.06 14.19 -11.24
CA ILE A 384 -12.93 14.95 -12.14
C ILE A 384 -12.82 16.43 -11.75
N SER A 385 -12.69 17.30 -12.75
CA SER A 385 -12.70 18.74 -12.51
C SER A 385 -14.11 19.26 -12.28
N GLU A 386 -14.26 20.45 -11.68
CA GLU A 386 -15.59 21.06 -11.53
C GLU A 386 -16.23 21.39 -12.89
N ASN A 387 -15.41 21.71 -13.89
CA ASN A 387 -15.90 21.97 -15.25
C ASN A 387 -16.47 20.70 -15.89
N GLU A 388 -15.75 19.57 -15.80
CA GLU A 388 -16.23 18.26 -16.26
C GLU A 388 -17.50 17.83 -15.50
N ARG A 389 -17.54 18.03 -14.18
CA ARG A 389 -18.71 17.72 -13.37
C ARG A 389 -19.93 18.54 -13.80
N ALA A 390 -19.77 19.85 -13.96
CA ALA A 390 -20.84 20.74 -14.40
C ALA A 390 -21.33 20.39 -15.81
N PHE A 391 -20.41 20.22 -16.77
CA PHE A 391 -20.74 19.85 -18.14
C PHE A 391 -21.44 18.48 -18.21
N SER A 392 -21.00 17.51 -17.41
CA SER A 392 -21.63 16.20 -17.28
C SER A 392 -23.09 16.28 -16.80
N ASN A 393 -23.41 17.25 -15.94
CA ASN A 393 -24.77 17.48 -15.47
C ASN A 393 -25.62 18.21 -16.53
N ASP A 394 -25.07 19.23 -17.18
CA ASP A 394 -25.78 20.04 -18.17
C ASP A 394 -26.11 19.26 -19.45
N TYR A 395 -25.21 18.35 -19.86
CA TYR A 395 -25.33 17.53 -21.07
C TYR A 395 -25.51 16.03 -20.76
N SER A 396 -26.26 15.69 -19.70
CA SER A 396 -26.34 14.32 -19.17
C SER A 396 -26.63 13.23 -20.21
N ASP A 397 -27.49 13.54 -21.19
CA ASP A 397 -27.92 12.60 -22.22
C ASP A 397 -26.83 12.30 -23.25
N ALA A 398 -26.03 13.31 -23.60
CA ALA A 398 -24.97 13.25 -24.61
C ALA A 398 -23.58 12.94 -24.01
N TYR A 399 -23.37 13.25 -22.73
CA TYR A 399 -22.10 13.08 -22.06
C TYR A 399 -21.81 11.62 -21.69
N ARG A 400 -20.57 11.18 -21.90
CA ARG A 400 -20.11 9.84 -21.49
C ARG A 400 -18.71 9.93 -20.87
N LEU A 401 -18.55 9.34 -19.68
CA LEU A 401 -17.22 9.18 -19.07
C LEU A 401 -16.67 7.79 -19.42
N TYR A 402 -15.57 7.79 -20.16
CA TYR A 402 -14.84 6.60 -20.60
C TYR A 402 -13.72 6.33 -19.59
N ARG A 403 -13.87 5.27 -18.79
CA ARG A 403 -12.83 4.84 -17.83
C ARG A 403 -12.03 3.71 -18.44
N VAL A 404 -10.83 4.03 -18.91
CA VAL A 404 -9.85 3.08 -19.43
C VAL A 404 -8.99 2.58 -18.26
N TYR A 405 -8.87 1.27 -18.10
CA TYR A 405 -8.11 0.64 -17.01
C TYR A 405 -7.26 -0.51 -17.53
N GLU A 406 -6.28 -0.97 -16.76
CA GLU A 406 -5.28 -1.96 -17.18
C GLU A 406 -4.54 -1.54 -18.47
N PHE A 407 -4.37 -0.23 -18.67
CA PHE A 407 -4.03 0.38 -19.98
C PHE A 407 -2.72 -0.13 -20.60
N SER A 408 -1.69 -0.40 -19.80
CA SER A 408 -0.38 -0.83 -20.30
C SER A 408 -0.31 -2.30 -20.71
N MET A 409 -1.23 -3.14 -20.25
CA MET A 409 -1.13 -4.59 -20.45
C MET A 409 -2.28 -5.14 -21.29
N SER A 410 -3.51 -4.93 -20.83
CA SER A 410 -4.73 -5.44 -21.46
C SER A 410 -5.81 -4.41 -21.24
N PRO A 411 -5.80 -3.31 -22.01
CA PRO A 411 -6.71 -2.19 -21.77
C PRO A 411 -8.16 -2.66 -21.86
N ARG A 412 -8.94 -2.22 -20.89
CA ARG A 412 -10.38 -2.42 -20.83
C ARG A 412 -11.05 -1.09 -20.56
N LEU A 413 -12.29 -0.96 -21.01
CA LEU A 413 -13.05 0.28 -20.97
C LEU A 413 -14.43 0.00 -20.41
N PHE A 414 -14.87 0.78 -19.41
CA PHE A 414 -16.30 0.89 -19.12
C PHE A 414 -16.76 2.34 -19.33
N VAL A 415 -18.05 2.50 -19.55
CA VAL A 415 -18.66 3.80 -19.83
C VAL A 415 -19.68 4.13 -18.74
N LEU A 416 -19.60 5.35 -18.20
CA LEU A 416 -20.63 5.93 -17.34
C LEU A 416 -21.40 7.01 -18.12
N PRO A 417 -22.72 7.12 -17.92
CA PRO A 417 -23.48 8.23 -18.49
C PRO A 417 -23.16 9.55 -17.77
N GLY A 418 -23.71 10.65 -18.28
CA GLY A 418 -23.63 11.95 -17.62
C GLY A 418 -24.35 11.97 -16.26
N ALA A 419 -24.28 13.12 -15.59
CA ALA A 419 -24.56 13.22 -14.16
C ALA A 419 -23.76 12.19 -13.36
N VAL A 420 -22.45 12.12 -13.60
CA VAL A 420 -21.52 11.11 -13.06
C VAL A 420 -21.59 10.95 -11.54
N GLU A 421 -21.95 12.00 -10.81
CA GLU A 421 -22.16 11.99 -9.36
C GLU A 421 -23.31 11.09 -8.88
N GLN A 422 -24.14 10.57 -9.80
CA GLN A 422 -25.13 9.52 -9.53
C GLN A 422 -24.50 8.11 -9.53
N TYR A 423 -23.30 7.97 -10.10
CA TYR A 423 -22.58 6.69 -10.27
C TYR A 423 -21.29 6.59 -9.45
N VAL A 424 -20.65 7.71 -9.08
CA VAL A 424 -19.41 7.71 -8.25
C VAL A 424 -19.54 8.52 -6.95
N HIS A 425 -18.72 8.22 -5.94
CA HIS A 425 -18.64 9.04 -4.72
C HIS A 425 -17.58 10.13 -4.90
N LEU A 426 -18.01 11.40 -4.97
CA LEU A 426 -17.10 12.54 -5.05
C LEU A 426 -16.58 12.91 -3.66
N ILE A 427 -15.26 12.97 -3.52
CA ILE A 427 -14.57 13.37 -2.28
C ILE A 427 -13.89 14.72 -2.55
N PRO A 428 -14.16 15.77 -1.76
CA PRO A 428 -13.52 17.07 -1.95
C PRO A 428 -12.02 16.98 -1.65
N ARG A 429 -11.18 17.29 -2.63
CA ARG A 429 -9.70 17.25 -2.53
C ARG A 429 -9.03 18.61 -2.78
N SER A 430 -9.70 19.52 -3.51
CA SER A 430 -9.16 20.83 -3.91
C SER A 430 -10.13 21.94 -3.52
N TYR A 431 -9.63 23.04 -2.96
CA TYR A 431 -10.43 24.23 -2.64
C TYR A 431 -9.99 25.39 -3.52
N GLN A 432 -10.95 26.09 -4.14
CA GLN A 432 -10.70 27.34 -4.85
C GLN A 432 -10.95 28.51 -3.91
N ALA A 433 -9.92 29.30 -3.62
CA ALA A 433 -10.06 30.58 -2.93
C ALA A 433 -10.35 31.70 -3.94
N ARG A 434 -11.29 32.60 -3.60
CA ARG A 434 -11.60 33.83 -4.36
C ARG A 434 -11.77 34.99 -3.37
N PHE A 435 -11.52 36.22 -3.81
CA PHE A 435 -11.65 37.44 -3.01
C PHE A 435 -12.96 38.18 -3.28
#